data_AF-A0ABD0NCU1-F1
#
_entry.id   AF-A0ABD0NCU1-F1
#
_cell.length_a   1.000
_cell.length_b   1.000
_cell.length_c   1.000
_cell.angle_alpha   90.00
_cell.angle_beta   90.00
_cell.angle_gamma   90.00
#
_symmetry.space_group_name_H-M   'P 1'
#
loop_
_entity.id
_entity.type
_entity.pdbx_description
1 polymer ?
#
loop_
_entity_poly.entity_id
_entity_poly.type
_entity_poly.pdbx_seq_one_letter_code
_entity_poly.pdbx_strand_id
1 'polypeptide(L)'
;MRLRRRLSPLKLTVLGGAIFMLILVVLQRDVGTGSLQDPWLQDLSNKKERVFEMVRGAVNNFAFQIGAPQPPSVGLLPTPDRNCPPGFYTQADLKPWIERPPEDPQAPGAKGAAFQKASMTAEEEKEKQEGMTRHCFNQFASDRVSLHRSLGEDTRPP
;
A
#
# COMPACT_ATOMS: atom_id res chain seq x y z
N MET A 1 50.17 -14.95 -17.94
CA MET A 1 50.71 -15.34 -16.62
C MET A 1 49.74 -14.92 -15.52
N ARG A 2 49.13 -15.87 -14.80
CA ARG A 2 48.19 -15.57 -13.70
C ARG A 2 49.00 -15.15 -12.46
N LEU A 3 49.02 -13.85 -12.14
CA LEU A 3 49.67 -13.33 -10.93
C LEU A 3 48.84 -13.69 -9.69
N ARG A 4 49.17 -14.80 -9.05
CA ARG A 4 48.61 -15.20 -7.76
C ARG A 4 49.30 -14.37 -6.67
N ARG A 5 48.80 -13.15 -6.40
CA ARG A 5 49.25 -12.33 -5.26
C ARG A 5 48.92 -13.06 -3.96
N ARG A 6 49.90 -13.75 -3.36
CA ARG A 6 49.80 -14.29 -2.01
C ARG A 6 49.74 -13.12 -1.03
N LEU A 7 48.55 -12.68 -0.67
CA LEU A 7 48.35 -11.80 0.48
C LEU A 7 48.68 -12.63 1.74
N SER A 8 49.77 -12.25 2.42
CA SER A 8 50.19 -12.91 3.66
C SER A 8 49.05 -12.81 4.69
N PRO A 9 48.71 -13.89 5.42
CA PRO A 9 47.68 -13.88 6.45
C PRO A 9 47.95 -12.83 7.54
N LEU A 10 49.22 -12.47 7.74
CA LEU A 10 49.63 -11.38 8.63
C LEU A 10 49.09 -10.00 8.16
N LYS A 11 49.04 -9.76 6.86
CA LYS A 11 48.53 -8.48 6.32
C LYS A 11 47.01 -8.37 6.47
N LEU A 12 46.30 -9.48 6.36
CA LEU A 12 44.84 -9.53 6.55
C LEU A 12 44.46 -9.32 8.02
N THR A 13 45.21 -9.92 8.95
CA THR A 13 44.99 -9.74 10.40
C THR A 13 45.27 -8.32 10.86
N VAL A 14 46.36 -7.70 10.39
CA VAL A 14 46.67 -6.29 10.68
C VAL A 14 45.59 -5.34 10.11
N LEU A 15 45.17 -5.56 8.86
CA LEU A 15 44.14 -4.72 8.24
C LEU A 15 42.78 -4.88 8.93
N GLY A 16 42.37 -6.11 9.23
CA GLY A 16 41.14 -6.39 9.97
C GLY A 16 41.15 -5.79 11.38
N GLY A 17 42.28 -5.89 12.09
CA GLY A 17 42.45 -5.28 13.41
C GLY A 17 42.36 -3.75 13.37
N ALA A 18 42.96 -3.11 12.36
CA ALA A 18 42.89 -1.65 12.19
C ALA A 18 41.45 -1.18 11.92
N ILE A 19 40.71 -1.88 11.04
CA ILE A 19 39.31 -1.57 10.75
C ILE A 19 38.44 -1.75 12.00
N PHE A 20 38.65 -2.84 12.75
CA PHE A 20 37.91 -3.10 13.98
C PHE A 20 38.15 -2.02 15.05
N MET A 21 39.41 -1.60 15.24
CA MET A 21 39.74 -0.51 16.17
C MET A 21 39.11 0.82 15.75
N LEU A 22 39.08 1.12 14.44
CA LEU A 22 38.40 2.31 13.92
C LEU A 22 36.89 2.29 14.25
N ILE A 23 36.23 1.14 14.05
CA ILE A 23 34.81 0.96 14.36
C ILE A 23 34.55 1.15 15.87
N LEU A 24 35.40 0.58 16.73
CA LEU A 24 35.27 0.76 18.18
C LEU A 24 35.42 2.22 18.61
N VAL A 25 36.36 2.96 18.02
CA VAL A 25 36.55 4.40 18.31
C VAL A 25 35.33 5.21 17.89
N VAL A 26 34.73 4.92 16.72
CA VAL A 26 33.51 5.60 16.27
C VAL A 26 32.34 5.30 17.21
N LEU A 27 32.12 4.02 17.55
CA LEU A 27 31.07 3.61 18.49
C LEU A 27 31.24 4.24 19.87
N GLN A 28 32.45 4.29 20.41
CA GLN A 28 32.72 4.96 21.68
C GLN A 28 32.48 6.47 21.61
N ARG A 29 32.75 7.10 20.45
CA ARG A 29 32.48 8.52 20.26
C ARG A 29 30.98 8.82 20.22
N ASP A 30 30.21 8.00 19.52
CA ASP A 30 28.75 8.14 19.43
C ASP A 30 28.06 7.92 20.78
N VAL A 31 28.52 6.94 21.56
CA VAL A 31 28.03 6.71 22.94
C VAL A 31 28.44 7.84 23.89
N GLY A 32 29.63 8.43 23.71
CA GLY A 32 30.11 9.56 24.50
C GLY A 32 29.30 10.85 24.28
N THR A 33 28.76 11.06 23.08
CA THR A 33 27.90 12.21 22.74
C THR A 33 26.41 11.99 23.02
N GLY A 34 25.97 10.74 23.23
CA GLY A 34 24.57 10.37 23.45
C GLY A 34 24.09 10.32 24.90
N SER A 35 24.92 10.73 25.87
CA SER A 35 24.56 10.71 27.31
C SER A 35 24.21 12.08 27.90
N LEU A 36 24.08 13.11 27.07
CA LEU A 36 23.41 14.35 27.47
C LEU A 36 21.91 14.08 27.47
N GLN A 37 21.35 13.83 28.66
CA GLN A 37 19.92 13.78 28.91
C GLN A 37 19.23 14.97 28.23
N ASP A 38 18.55 14.71 27.11
CA ASP A 38 17.80 15.74 26.38
C ASP A 38 16.69 16.30 27.29
N PRO A 39 16.78 17.57 27.72
CA PRO A 39 15.84 18.16 28.68
C PRO A 39 14.37 18.11 28.20
N TRP A 40 14.17 18.06 26.89
CA TRP A 40 12.86 17.95 26.27
C TRP A 40 12.19 16.57 26.47
N LEU A 41 12.96 15.48 26.48
CA LEU A 41 12.42 14.14 26.72
C LEU A 41 11.92 13.99 28.18
N GLN A 42 12.63 14.60 29.13
CA GLN A 42 12.22 14.68 30.53
C GLN A 42 10.93 15.49 30.71
N ASP A 43 10.79 16.62 29.99
CA ASP A 43 9.57 17.43 30.04
C ASP A 43 8.36 16.66 29.49
N LEU A 44 8.56 15.87 28.43
CA LEU A 44 7.51 15.00 27.87
C LEU A 44 7.10 13.88 28.83
N SER A 45 8.05 13.19 29.47
CA SER A 45 7.71 12.14 30.43
C SER A 45 6.95 12.71 31.63
N ASN A 46 7.37 13.88 32.14
CA ASN A 46 6.71 14.54 33.27
C ASN A 46 5.30 15.04 32.91
N LYS A 47 5.10 15.58 31.70
CA LYS A 47 3.76 15.96 31.20
C LYS A 47 2.84 14.76 31.05
N LYS A 48 3.36 13.64 30.51
CA LYS A 48 2.61 12.39 30.38
C LYS A 48 2.12 11.88 31.74
N GLU A 49 3.01 11.82 32.73
CA GLU A 49 2.69 11.35 34.09
C GLU A 49 1.56 12.21 34.71
N ARG A 50 1.66 13.54 34.57
CA ARG A 50 0.69 14.48 35.11
C ARG A 50 -0.70 14.35 34.46
N VAL A 51 -0.76 14.15 33.14
CA VAL A 51 -2.03 13.93 32.44
C VAL A 51 -2.64 12.58 32.84
N PHE A 52 -1.81 11.55 32.98
CA PHE A 52 -2.28 10.23 33.40
C PHE A 52 -2.87 10.24 34.81
N GLU A 53 -2.22 10.90 35.77
CA GLU A 53 -2.75 11.06 37.13
C GLU A 53 -4.03 11.92 37.17
N MET A 54 -4.13 12.96 36.35
CA MET A 54 -5.35 13.77 36.26
C MET A 54 -6.53 12.96 35.70
N VAL A 55 -6.29 12.15 34.66
CA VAL A 55 -7.31 11.25 34.09
C VAL A 55 -7.70 10.19 35.11
N ARG A 56 -6.73 9.50 35.73
CA ARG A 56 -6.98 8.47 36.75
C ARG A 56 -7.75 9.01 37.96
N GLY A 57 -7.40 10.21 38.43
CA GLY A 57 -8.11 10.91 39.49
C GLY A 57 -9.55 11.29 39.12
N ALA A 58 -9.79 11.66 37.85
CA ALA A 58 -11.14 11.90 37.34
C ALA A 58 -11.96 10.60 37.27
N VAL A 59 -11.40 9.49 36.77
CA VAL A 59 -12.13 8.21 36.64
C VAL A 59 -12.50 7.65 38.03
N ASN A 60 -11.67 7.83 39.04
CA ASN A 60 -11.96 7.38 40.41
C ASN A 60 -13.12 8.14 41.09
N ASN A 61 -13.43 9.37 40.67
CA ASN A 61 -14.60 10.12 41.16
C ASN A 61 -15.89 9.85 40.37
N PHE A 62 -15.78 9.20 39.21
CA PHE A 62 -16.92 8.77 38.42
C PHE A 62 -17.27 7.31 38.74
N ALA A 63 -17.83 7.09 39.92
CA ALA A 63 -18.62 5.89 40.18
C ALA A 63 -19.95 5.96 39.40
N PHE A 64 -19.88 6.02 38.07
CA PHE A 64 -21.04 5.75 37.23
C PHE A 64 -21.37 4.27 37.40
N GLN A 65 -22.54 3.99 37.97
CA GLN A 65 -23.22 2.70 37.78
C GLN A 65 -23.46 2.52 36.27
N ILE A 66 -22.48 1.97 35.56
CA ILE A 66 -22.67 1.48 34.19
C ILE A 66 -23.34 0.10 34.32
N GLY A 67 -24.61 0.10 34.71
CA GLY A 67 -25.48 -1.03 34.41
C GLY A 67 -25.67 -1.06 32.90
N ALA A 68 -25.51 -2.23 32.29
CA ALA A 68 -25.78 -2.39 30.86
C ALA A 68 -27.21 -1.88 30.56
N PRO A 69 -27.43 -1.06 29.52
CA PRO A 69 -28.77 -0.63 29.14
C PRO A 69 -29.62 -1.88 28.90
N GLN A 70 -30.80 -1.94 29.54
CA GLN A 70 -31.75 -3.01 29.27
C GLN A 70 -32.07 -3.01 27.77
N PRO A 71 -32.09 -4.18 27.11
CA PRO A 71 -32.46 -4.25 25.71
C PRO A 71 -33.86 -3.65 25.55
N PRO A 72 -34.09 -2.75 24.58
CA PRO A 72 -35.40 -2.17 24.37
C PRO A 72 -36.43 -3.29 24.16
N SER A 73 -37.59 -3.15 24.80
CA SER A 73 -38.69 -4.11 24.70
C SER A 73 -39.00 -4.40 23.24
N VAL A 74 -39.00 -5.68 22.88
CA VAL A 74 -39.38 -6.22 21.57
C VAL A 74 -40.80 -5.76 21.24
N GLY A 75 -40.96 -4.61 20.60
CA GLY A 75 -42.28 -4.00 20.43
C GLY A 75 -42.42 -2.93 19.36
N LEU A 76 -41.32 -2.35 18.85
CA LEU A 76 -41.34 -1.55 17.63
C LEU A 76 -40.40 -2.18 16.63
N LEU A 77 -40.94 -2.87 15.63
CA LEU A 77 -40.25 -2.96 14.34
C LEU A 77 -39.97 -1.52 13.91
N PRO A 78 -38.70 -1.10 13.76
CA PRO A 78 -38.41 0.20 13.19
C PRO A 78 -39.14 0.27 11.84
N THR A 79 -39.94 1.32 11.64
CA THR A 79 -40.45 1.62 10.29
C THR A 79 -39.24 1.61 9.36
N PRO A 80 -39.24 0.82 8.27
CA PRO A 80 -38.08 0.69 7.42
C PRO A 80 -37.68 2.08 6.92
N ASP A 81 -36.53 2.55 7.39
CA ASP A 81 -35.96 3.81 6.93
C ASP A 81 -35.65 3.63 5.44
N ARG A 82 -36.26 4.49 4.60
CA ARG A 82 -36.05 4.45 3.16
C ARG A 82 -34.57 4.67 2.78
N ASN A 83 -33.80 5.32 3.64
CA ASN A 83 -32.36 5.55 3.45
C ASN A 83 -31.49 4.44 4.06
N CYS A 84 -32.06 3.52 4.84
CA CYS A 84 -31.35 2.39 5.44
C CYS A 84 -32.18 1.11 5.33
N PRO A 85 -32.36 0.57 4.10
CA PRO A 85 -33.10 -0.66 3.90
C PRO A 85 -32.36 -1.84 4.58
N PRO A 86 -33.08 -2.73 5.27
CA PRO A 86 -32.48 -3.92 5.85
C PRO A 86 -32.13 -4.97 4.77
N GLY A 87 -31.14 -5.81 5.02
CA GLY A 87 -30.77 -6.94 4.15
C GLY A 87 -29.58 -6.67 3.23
N PHE A 88 -29.49 -7.44 2.15
CA PHE A 88 -28.42 -7.35 1.15
C PHE A 88 -29.00 -6.98 -0.22
N TYR A 89 -28.20 -6.30 -1.03
CA TYR A 89 -28.56 -6.00 -2.41
C TYR A 89 -28.73 -7.28 -3.23
N THR A 90 -29.73 -7.28 -4.10
CA THR A 90 -29.93 -8.32 -5.11
C THR A 90 -29.07 -8.05 -6.34
N GLN A 91 -28.90 -9.06 -7.20
CA GLN A 91 -28.18 -8.88 -8.46
C GLN A 91 -28.84 -7.84 -9.38
N ALA A 92 -30.15 -7.68 -9.29
CA ALA A 92 -30.89 -6.67 -10.05
C ALA A 92 -30.58 -5.25 -9.54
N ASP A 93 -30.41 -5.09 -8.22
CA ASP A 93 -30.04 -3.81 -7.60
C ASP A 93 -28.60 -3.40 -7.97
N LEU A 94 -27.73 -4.38 -8.18
CA LEU A 94 -26.32 -4.20 -8.55
C LEU A 94 -26.08 -4.25 -10.06
N LYS A 95 -27.13 -4.25 -10.88
CA LYS A 95 -26.99 -4.25 -12.33
C LYS A 95 -26.26 -2.98 -12.80
N PRO A 96 -25.29 -3.06 -13.73
CA PRO A 96 -24.62 -1.88 -14.24
C PRO A 96 -25.61 -0.94 -14.94
N TRP A 97 -25.30 0.35 -14.94
CA TRP A 97 -26.11 1.38 -15.61
C TRP A 97 -26.20 1.17 -17.13
N ILE A 98 -25.13 0.66 -17.73
CA ILE A 98 -25.04 0.37 -19.16
C ILE A 98 -24.69 -1.09 -19.34
N GLU A 99 -25.47 -1.80 -20.15
CA GLU A 99 -25.13 -3.14 -20.60
C GLU A 99 -24.01 -3.06 -21.64
N ARG A 100 -22.99 -3.91 -21.47
CA ARG A 100 -21.89 -3.99 -22.42
C ARG A 100 -22.41 -4.55 -23.76
N PRO A 101 -22.08 -3.95 -24.91
CA PRO A 101 -22.40 -4.54 -26.21
C PRO A 101 -21.69 -5.88 -26.40
N PRO A 102 -22.18 -6.74 -27.32
CA PRO A 102 -21.50 -7.98 -27.68
C PRO A 102 -20.07 -7.71 -28.16
N GLU A 103 -19.11 -8.50 -27.68
CA GLU A 103 -17.70 -8.40 -28.05
C GLU A 103 -17.34 -9.51 -29.04
N ASP A 104 -16.51 -9.19 -30.04
CA ASP A 104 -15.86 -10.19 -30.89
C ASP A 104 -14.67 -10.82 -30.16
N PRO A 105 -14.67 -12.15 -29.91
CA PRO A 105 -13.56 -12.82 -29.22
C PRO A 105 -12.21 -12.76 -29.94
N GLN A 106 -12.20 -12.48 -31.25
CA GLN A 106 -10.97 -12.33 -32.05
C GLN A 106 -10.53 -10.87 -32.20
N ALA A 107 -11.28 -9.93 -31.64
CA ALA A 107 -10.92 -8.52 -31.69
C ALA A 107 -9.58 -8.26 -30.95
N PRO A 108 -8.83 -7.23 -31.37
CA PRO A 108 -7.59 -6.90 -30.71
C PRO A 108 -7.83 -6.55 -29.24
N GLY A 109 -7.11 -7.23 -28.34
CA GLY A 109 -7.23 -7.01 -26.89
C GLY A 109 -8.50 -7.57 -26.24
N ALA A 110 -9.29 -8.39 -26.96
CA ALA A 110 -10.48 -9.03 -26.41
C ALA A 110 -10.14 -9.89 -25.18
N LYS A 111 -11.04 -9.91 -24.20
CA LYS A 111 -10.85 -10.62 -22.92
C LYS A 111 -9.57 -10.20 -22.15
N GLY A 112 -9.05 -9.00 -22.41
CA GLY A 112 -7.80 -8.53 -21.82
C GLY A 112 -6.53 -9.18 -22.37
N ALA A 113 -6.60 -9.88 -23.51
CA ALA A 113 -5.43 -10.46 -24.15
C ALA A 113 -4.43 -9.39 -24.64
N ALA A 114 -3.16 -9.78 -24.81
CA ALA A 114 -2.15 -8.86 -25.33
C ALA A 114 -2.45 -8.48 -26.79
N PHE A 115 -2.35 -7.19 -27.10
CA PHE A 115 -2.40 -6.70 -28.48
C PHE A 115 -1.10 -7.08 -29.20
N GLN A 116 -1.20 -8.00 -30.16
CA GLN A 116 -0.06 -8.47 -30.96
C GLN A 116 -0.28 -8.10 -32.42
N LYS A 117 0.67 -7.37 -33.00
CA LYS A 117 0.72 -7.08 -34.43
C LYS A 117 2.11 -7.44 -34.95
N ALA A 118 2.17 -8.51 -35.75
CA ALA A 118 3.43 -9.12 -36.18
C ALA A 118 4.20 -8.24 -37.20
N SER A 119 3.48 -7.54 -38.06
CA SER A 119 4.04 -6.63 -39.05
C SER A 119 3.32 -5.28 -38.98
N MET A 120 4.10 -4.22 -38.85
CA MET A 120 3.63 -2.83 -38.92
C MET A 120 4.21 -2.20 -40.18
N THR A 121 3.43 -1.32 -40.82
CA THR A 121 3.99 -0.48 -41.89
C THR A 121 4.84 0.64 -41.28
N ALA A 122 5.66 1.30 -42.10
CA ALA A 122 6.51 2.40 -41.62
C ALA A 122 5.68 3.56 -41.04
N GLU A 123 4.49 3.82 -41.61
CA GLU A 123 3.55 4.82 -41.10
C GLU A 123 2.99 4.44 -39.73
N GLU A 124 2.65 3.17 -39.53
CA GLU A 124 2.14 2.65 -38.26
C GLU A 124 3.21 2.64 -37.17
N GLU A 125 4.45 2.31 -37.51
CA GLU A 125 5.58 2.41 -36.58
C GLU A 125 5.82 3.86 -36.14
N LYS A 126 5.71 4.81 -37.08
CA LYS A 126 5.79 6.23 -36.78
C LYS A 126 4.64 6.69 -35.87
N GLU A 127 3.39 6.32 -36.17
CA GLU A 127 2.21 6.61 -35.33
C GLU A 127 2.42 6.06 -33.90
N LYS A 128 2.88 4.81 -33.79
CA LYS A 128 3.20 4.19 -32.51
C LYS A 128 4.28 4.95 -31.76
N GLN A 129 5.37 5.34 -32.42
CA GLN A 129 6.47 6.07 -31.78
C GLN A 129 6.04 7.47 -31.31
N GLU A 130 5.26 8.18 -32.12
CA GLU A 130 4.69 9.48 -31.77
C GLU A 130 3.73 9.37 -30.58
N GLY A 131 2.82 8.39 -30.58
CA GLY A 131 1.91 8.10 -29.48
C GLY A 131 2.64 7.75 -28.19
N MET A 132 3.66 6.87 -28.27
CA MET A 132 4.54 6.55 -27.14
C MET A 132 5.24 7.79 -26.57
N THR A 133 5.73 8.68 -27.43
CA THR A 133 6.44 9.90 -27.02
C THR A 133 5.50 10.90 -26.36
N ARG A 134 4.29 11.06 -26.89
CA ARG A 134 3.31 12.03 -26.39
C ARG A 134 2.63 11.59 -25.10
N HIS A 135 2.33 10.30 -24.96
CA HIS A 135 1.48 9.78 -23.89
C HIS A 135 2.18 8.83 -22.92
N CYS A 136 3.44 8.46 -23.19
CA CYS A 136 4.24 7.52 -22.40
C CYS A 136 3.64 6.10 -22.31
N PHE A 137 2.71 5.75 -23.20
CA PHE A 137 2.19 4.39 -23.38
C PHE A 137 1.84 4.14 -24.85
N ASN A 138 1.56 2.87 -25.20
CA ASN A 138 1.28 2.47 -26.56
C ASN A 138 -0.14 2.89 -26.99
N GLN A 139 -0.29 4.17 -27.34
CA GLN A 139 -1.56 4.73 -27.81
C GLN A 139 -2.06 4.02 -29.07
N PHE A 140 -1.16 3.67 -30.00
CA PHE A 140 -1.49 2.93 -31.22
C PHE A 140 -2.29 1.65 -30.94
N ALA A 141 -1.90 0.90 -29.89
CA ALA A 141 -2.64 -0.27 -29.45
C ALA A 141 -3.96 0.12 -28.78
N SER A 142 -3.94 1.13 -27.90
CA SER A 142 -5.15 1.62 -27.21
C SER A 142 -6.26 2.01 -28.19
N ASP A 143 -5.91 2.70 -29.27
CA ASP A 143 -6.86 3.22 -30.26
C ASP A 143 -7.48 2.10 -31.12
N ARG A 144 -6.85 0.92 -31.16
CA ARG A 144 -7.31 -0.26 -31.92
C ARG A 144 -8.05 -1.28 -31.05
N VAL A 145 -8.01 -1.12 -29.73
CA VAL A 145 -8.74 -1.98 -28.80
C VAL A 145 -10.12 -1.38 -28.52
N SER A 146 -11.15 -2.23 -28.48
CA SER A 146 -12.52 -1.77 -28.22
C SER A 146 -12.65 -1.02 -26.89
N LEU A 147 -13.37 0.10 -26.91
CA LEU A 147 -13.75 0.86 -25.71
C LEU A 147 -14.64 0.06 -24.76
N HIS A 148 -15.29 -1.00 -25.27
CA HIS A 148 -16.22 -1.84 -24.53
C HIS A 148 -15.67 -3.25 -24.26
N ARG A 149 -14.35 -3.47 -24.37
CA ARG A 149 -13.76 -4.81 -24.21
C ARG A 149 -14.14 -5.46 -22.88
N SER A 150 -14.31 -6.78 -22.86
CA SER A 150 -14.38 -7.54 -21.62
C SER A 150 -12.97 -7.86 -21.11
N LEU A 151 -12.90 -8.30 -19.85
CA LEU A 151 -11.67 -8.81 -19.23
C LEU A 151 -11.69 -10.34 -19.08
N GLY A 152 -12.60 -11.01 -19.79
CA GLY A 152 -12.80 -12.45 -19.67
C GLY A 152 -13.62 -12.85 -18.44
N GLU A 153 -13.38 -14.08 -17.97
CA GLU A 153 -14.03 -14.65 -16.79
C GLU A 153 -13.51 -14.02 -15.48
N ASP A 154 -14.35 -14.00 -14.45
CA ASP A 154 -13.94 -13.52 -13.13
C ASP A 154 -12.98 -14.51 -12.47
N THR A 155 -11.74 -14.07 -12.26
CA THR A 155 -10.65 -14.88 -11.70
C THR A 155 -10.32 -14.52 -10.24
N ARG A 156 -11.18 -13.72 -9.58
CA ARG A 156 -11.01 -13.38 -8.17
C ARG A 156 -11.25 -14.63 -7.27
N PRO A 157 -10.63 -14.69 -6.08
CA PRO A 157 -10.91 -15.75 -5.12
C PRO A 157 -12.39 -15.79 -4.71
N PRO A 158 -12.94 -16.99 -4.42
CA PRO A 158 -14.29 -17.13 -3.87
C PRO A 158 -14.39 -16.63 -2.43
#